data_AF-A0A2G1BTV9-F1
#
_entry.id   AF-A0A2G1BTV9-F1
#
_cell.length_a   1.000
_cell.length_b   1.000
_cell.length_c   1.000
_cell.angle_alpha   90.00
_cell.angle_beta   90.00
_cell.angle_gamma   90.00
#
_symmetry.space_group_name_H-M   'P 1'
#
loop_
_entity.id
_entity.type
_entity.pdbx_description
1 polymer ?
#
loop_
_entity_poly.entity_id
_entity_poly.type
_entity_poly.pdbx_seq_one_letter_code
_entity_poly.pdbx_strand_id
1 'polypeptide(L)'
;MDKTKIRLLRLNKEFSHVKILLKEYLSTIVVNKNKAVTTFFNLNFSGKQSVIVVNFNYTNTINQYLSDFFFSSSSFTREFRSVVYNYFIHGDLNSDLTFGYGDDDSEEYKLMKKTGRDEYLENFKTFHYLEDNNYRELISILEGLENYETYILGHSLSLTDKTLLYEILSPEKCYNIHLFYRLDISNEDKKRREIKKLHFNISRILNNDNDSRKKNNTIELSPHFTYKQSDNNIIQDKVDVIYESGAVDY
;
A
#
# COMPACT_ATOMS: atom_id res chain seq x y z
N MET A 1 16.77 12.53 37.59
CA MET A 1 15.88 12.15 36.47
C MET A 1 14.80 11.23 37.00
N ASP A 2 13.52 11.48 36.72
CA ASP A 2 12.39 10.67 37.21
C ASP A 2 12.51 9.20 36.75
N LYS A 3 12.10 8.25 37.61
CA LYS A 3 12.17 6.80 37.37
C LYS A 3 11.45 6.40 36.09
N THR A 4 10.35 7.07 35.77
CA THR A 4 9.61 6.88 34.51
C THR A 4 10.47 7.25 33.30
N LYS A 5 11.14 8.41 33.32
CA LYS A 5 12.01 8.86 32.23
C LYS A 5 13.18 7.90 32.01
N ILE A 6 13.80 7.38 33.08
CA ILE A 6 14.86 6.36 32.97
C ILE A 6 14.35 5.09 32.25
N ARG A 7 13.13 4.64 32.57
CA ARG A 7 12.51 3.47 31.93
C ARG A 7 12.20 3.72 30.46
N LEU A 8 11.67 4.88 30.12
CA LEU A 8 11.35 5.23 28.72
C LEU A 8 12.62 5.33 27.86
N LEU A 9 13.67 5.98 28.36
CA LEU A 9 14.95 6.05 27.63
C LEU A 9 15.55 4.66 27.40
N ARG A 10 15.44 3.76 28.38
CA ARG A 10 15.85 2.37 28.20
C ARG A 10 15.00 1.66 27.14
N LEU A 11 13.68 1.81 27.19
CA LEU A 11 12.77 1.21 26.22
C LEU A 11 13.05 1.70 24.80
N ASN A 12 13.25 3.00 24.62
CA ASN A 12 13.58 3.59 23.32
C ASN A 12 14.90 3.02 22.78
N LYS A 13 15.93 2.87 23.64
CA LYS A 13 17.19 2.25 23.24
C LYS A 13 17.04 0.78 22.83
N GLU A 14 16.24 0.01 23.57
CA GLU A 14 15.94 -1.39 23.24
C GLU A 14 15.17 -1.47 21.92
N PHE A 15 14.22 -0.57 21.67
CA PHE A 15 13.46 -0.48 20.42
C PHE A 15 14.36 -0.13 19.22
N SER A 16 15.28 0.83 19.37
CA SER A 16 16.28 1.14 18.33
C SER A 16 17.17 -0.07 18.01
N HIS A 17 17.51 -0.90 19.00
CA HIS A 17 18.26 -2.12 18.75
C HIS A 17 17.45 -3.13 17.94
N VAL A 18 16.14 -3.29 18.22
CA VAL A 18 15.24 -4.13 17.41
C VAL A 18 15.16 -3.64 15.97
N LYS A 19 15.12 -2.33 15.72
CA LYS A 19 15.16 -1.74 14.36
C LYS A 19 16.42 -2.16 13.60
N ILE A 20 17.59 -2.18 14.26
CA ILE A 20 18.85 -2.63 13.65
C ILE A 20 18.78 -4.12 13.30
N LEU A 21 18.37 -4.96 14.25
CA LEU A 21 18.24 -6.41 14.03
C LEU A 21 17.23 -6.73 12.91
N LEU A 22 16.14 -5.97 12.83
CA LEU A 22 15.16 -6.08 11.75
C LEU A 22 15.81 -5.76 10.39
N LYS A 23 16.57 -4.67 10.30
CA LYS A 23 17.28 -4.29 9.07
C LYS A 23 18.28 -5.35 8.62
N GLU A 24 19.05 -5.91 9.57
CA GLU A 24 19.96 -7.02 9.32
C GLU A 24 19.22 -8.24 8.80
N TYR A 25 18.15 -8.66 9.48
CA TYR A 25 17.33 -9.80 9.06
C TYR A 25 16.76 -9.61 7.65
N LEU A 26 16.15 -8.45 7.38
CA LEU A 26 15.56 -8.15 6.07
C LEU A 26 16.60 -8.16 4.94
N SER A 27 17.85 -7.78 5.24
CA SER A 27 18.95 -7.83 4.28
C SER A 27 19.39 -9.25 3.93
N THR A 28 19.04 -10.25 4.74
CA THR A 28 19.30 -11.67 4.44
C THR A 28 18.26 -12.31 3.52
N ILE A 29 17.11 -11.65 3.31
CA ILE A 29 16.00 -12.22 2.54
C ILE A 29 16.33 -12.17 1.04
N VAL A 30 16.49 -13.36 0.46
CA VAL A 30 16.61 -13.53 -0.99
C VAL A 30 15.22 -13.72 -1.59
N VAL A 31 14.83 -12.84 -2.50
CA VAL A 31 13.56 -12.98 -3.22
C VAL A 31 13.79 -13.53 -4.61
N ASN A 32 13.13 -14.64 -4.91
CA ASN A 32 13.10 -15.24 -6.23
C ASN A 32 11.95 -14.65 -7.05
N LYS A 33 12.22 -14.28 -8.30
CA LYS A 33 11.20 -13.76 -9.22
C LYS A 33 10.11 -14.80 -9.47
N ASN A 34 8.85 -14.39 -9.33
CA ASN A 34 7.69 -15.18 -9.68
C ASN A 34 7.05 -14.66 -10.97
N LYS A 35 7.04 -15.47 -12.03
CA LYS A 35 6.48 -15.10 -13.34
C LYS A 35 5.00 -14.70 -13.26
N ALA A 36 4.21 -15.27 -12.35
CA ALA A 36 2.81 -14.89 -12.18
C ALA A 36 2.64 -13.45 -11.65
N VAL A 37 3.62 -12.93 -10.90
CA VAL A 37 3.65 -11.52 -10.50
C VAL A 37 3.93 -10.65 -11.72
N THR A 38 4.93 -10.99 -12.53
CA THR A 38 5.25 -10.25 -13.77
C THR A 38 4.06 -10.23 -14.73
N THR A 39 3.38 -11.37 -14.93
CA THR A 39 2.16 -11.44 -15.75
C THR A 39 1.05 -10.54 -15.20
N PHE A 40 0.86 -10.52 -13.88
CA PHE A 40 -0.11 -9.63 -13.25
C PHE A 40 0.18 -8.15 -13.57
N PHE A 41 1.44 -7.71 -13.44
CA PHE A 41 1.81 -6.33 -13.76
C PHE A 41 1.57 -5.98 -15.22
N ASN A 42 1.98 -6.86 -16.15
CA ASN A 42 1.76 -6.64 -17.57
C ASN A 42 0.26 -6.54 -17.92
N LEU A 43 -0.58 -7.41 -17.37
CA LEU A 43 -2.01 -7.40 -17.69
C LEU A 43 -2.76 -6.19 -17.13
N ASN A 44 -2.37 -5.69 -15.96
CA ASN A 44 -3.12 -4.62 -15.28
C ASN A 44 -2.59 -3.22 -15.59
N PHE A 45 -1.32 -3.09 -15.94
CA PHE A 45 -0.67 -1.78 -16.06
C PHE A 45 -0.10 -1.47 -17.45
N SER A 46 -0.04 -2.44 -18.37
CA SER A 46 0.39 -2.17 -19.74
C SER A 46 -0.54 -1.13 -20.39
N GLY A 47 0.04 -0.13 -21.05
CA GLY A 47 -0.69 0.98 -21.67
C GLY A 47 -1.10 2.11 -20.71
N LYS A 48 -0.87 1.99 -19.39
CA LYS A 48 -1.08 3.09 -18.43
C LYS A 48 0.06 4.11 -18.57
N GLN A 49 -0.27 5.41 -18.59
CA GLN A 49 0.73 6.48 -18.78
C GLN A 49 1.64 6.66 -17.55
N SER A 50 1.09 6.50 -16.35
CA SER A 50 1.80 6.63 -15.09
C SER A 50 1.36 5.54 -14.11
N VAL A 51 2.32 4.93 -13.42
CA VAL A 51 2.08 3.93 -12.38
C VAL A 51 2.86 4.37 -11.13
N ILE A 52 2.16 4.62 -10.05
CA ILE A 52 2.78 5.00 -8.78
C ILE A 52 2.65 3.83 -7.83
N VAL A 53 3.78 3.28 -7.42
CA VAL A 53 3.85 2.24 -6.39
C VAL A 53 4.10 2.90 -5.05
N VAL A 54 3.15 2.76 -4.15
CA VAL A 54 3.32 3.14 -2.74
C VAL A 54 3.75 1.90 -1.96
N ASN A 55 5.04 1.81 -1.65
CA ASN A 55 5.64 0.64 -1.04
C ASN A 55 5.79 0.82 0.48
N PHE A 56 4.99 0.04 1.21
CA PHE A 56 5.05 -0.07 2.66
C PHE A 56 6.07 -1.11 3.16
N ASN A 57 6.67 -1.89 2.25
CA ASN A 57 7.71 -2.85 2.60
C ASN A 57 9.07 -2.15 2.68
N TYR A 58 9.86 -2.54 3.67
CA TYR A 58 11.26 -2.11 3.80
C TYR A 58 12.18 -2.72 2.74
N THR A 59 11.78 -3.83 2.10
CA THR A 59 12.56 -4.50 1.06
C THR A 59 12.23 -3.95 -0.32
N ASN A 60 13.22 -3.99 -1.21
CA ASN A 60 13.12 -3.52 -2.60
C ASN A 60 12.56 -4.59 -3.55
N THR A 61 11.86 -5.60 -3.03
CA THR A 61 11.31 -6.74 -3.78
C THR A 61 10.56 -6.32 -5.04
N ILE A 62 9.75 -5.27 -4.94
CA ILE A 62 8.89 -4.80 -6.03
C ILE A 62 9.70 -4.28 -7.22
N ASN A 63 10.89 -3.70 -6.98
CA ASN A 63 11.75 -3.15 -8.03
C ASN A 63 12.17 -4.21 -9.05
N GLN A 64 12.31 -5.47 -8.61
CA GLN A 64 12.64 -6.58 -9.51
C GLN A 64 11.55 -6.86 -10.56
N TYR A 65 10.29 -6.55 -10.24
CA TYR A 65 9.15 -6.73 -11.15
C TYR A 65 8.91 -5.48 -11.99
N LEU A 66 9.11 -4.29 -11.41
CA LEU A 66 8.96 -3.04 -12.13
C LEU A 66 9.98 -2.91 -13.26
N SER A 67 11.24 -3.34 -13.06
CA SER A 67 12.25 -3.36 -14.12
C SER A 67 11.76 -4.15 -15.35
N ASP A 68 11.22 -5.34 -15.13
CA ASP A 68 10.77 -6.23 -16.20
C ASP A 68 9.57 -5.63 -16.94
N PHE A 69 8.65 -5.01 -16.20
CA PHE A 69 7.49 -4.31 -16.74
C PHE A 69 7.89 -3.09 -17.59
N PHE A 70 8.87 -2.30 -17.15
CA PHE A 70 9.39 -1.18 -17.95
C PHE A 70 10.01 -1.66 -19.27
N PHE A 71 10.83 -2.73 -19.21
CA PHE A 71 11.47 -3.28 -20.41
C PHE A 71 10.44 -3.89 -21.37
N SER A 72 9.44 -4.62 -20.87
CA SER A 72 8.38 -5.19 -21.72
C SER A 72 7.52 -4.10 -22.38
N SER A 73 7.16 -3.06 -21.63
CA SER A 73 6.32 -1.95 -22.12
C SER A 73 7.00 -1.09 -23.17
N SER A 74 8.34 -1.04 -23.19
CA SER A 74 9.12 -0.31 -24.20
C SER A 74 9.09 -0.91 -25.62
N SER A 75 8.50 -2.09 -25.78
CA SER A 75 8.35 -2.79 -27.07
C SER A 75 7.04 -2.44 -27.80
N PHE A 76 6.07 -1.84 -27.11
CA PHE A 76 4.91 -1.22 -27.73
C PHE A 76 5.27 0.22 -28.11
N THR A 77 4.83 0.65 -29.31
CA THR A 77 5.03 1.96 -29.97
C THR A 77 5.75 3.05 -29.15
N ARG A 78 6.83 3.61 -29.72
CA ARG A 78 7.72 4.67 -29.16
C ARG A 78 7.04 5.88 -28.47
N GLU A 79 5.73 6.06 -28.60
CA GLU A 79 4.97 7.22 -28.13
C GLU A 79 4.49 7.15 -26.66
N PHE A 80 4.42 5.98 -26.02
CA PHE A 80 3.96 5.90 -24.62
C PHE A 80 4.89 5.06 -23.75
N ARG A 81 5.89 5.73 -23.14
CA ARG A 81 6.64 5.13 -22.03
C ARG A 81 5.86 5.37 -20.74
N SER A 82 5.33 4.30 -20.15
CA SER A 82 4.81 4.34 -18.78
C SER A 82 5.90 4.85 -17.85
N VAL A 83 5.60 5.87 -17.06
CA VAL A 83 6.50 6.30 -15.97
C VAL A 83 6.09 5.54 -14.72
N VAL A 84 7.01 4.75 -14.15
CA VAL A 84 6.78 4.08 -12.86
C VAL A 84 7.65 4.68 -11.78
N TYR A 85 7.02 5.12 -10.70
CA TYR A 85 7.69 5.58 -9.50
C TYR A 85 7.43 4.60 -8.36
N ASN A 86 8.43 4.36 -7.52
CA ASN A 86 8.28 3.55 -6.31
C ASN A 86 8.65 4.37 -5.08
N TYR A 87 7.65 4.71 -4.27
CA TYR A 87 7.79 5.50 -3.05
C TYR A 87 7.86 4.58 -1.84
N PHE A 88 9.01 4.58 -1.17
CA PHE A 88 9.25 3.80 0.03
C PHE A 88 8.81 4.60 1.26
N ILE A 89 7.52 4.50 1.62
CA ILE A 89 6.95 5.29 2.72
C ILE A 89 7.61 5.00 4.07
N HIS A 90 8.19 3.80 4.22
CA HIS A 90 8.94 3.46 5.41
C HIS A 90 10.47 3.48 5.23
N GLY A 91 10.97 4.10 4.16
CA GLY A 91 12.36 3.96 3.75
C GLY A 91 12.69 2.56 3.20
N ASP A 92 13.94 2.37 2.80
CA ASP A 92 14.48 1.11 2.28
C ASP A 92 15.72 0.64 3.06
N LEU A 93 16.27 -0.52 2.70
CA LEU A 93 17.45 -1.07 3.37
C LEU A 93 18.72 -0.21 3.22
N ASN A 94 18.74 0.77 2.31
CA ASN A 94 19.86 1.71 2.14
C ASN A 94 19.64 3.01 2.93
N SER A 95 18.41 3.35 3.28
CA SER A 95 18.05 4.51 4.10
C SER A 95 17.84 4.15 5.58
N ASP A 96 17.45 5.15 6.37
CA ASP A 96 16.88 4.87 7.69
C ASP A 96 15.46 4.31 7.54
N LEU A 97 15.08 3.36 8.40
CA LEU A 97 13.77 2.71 8.35
C LEU A 97 12.77 3.43 9.24
N THR A 98 11.60 3.78 8.71
CA THR A 98 10.48 4.25 9.55
C THR A 98 9.82 3.06 10.24
N PHE A 99 10.36 2.70 11.40
CA PHE A 99 9.91 1.60 12.24
C PHE A 99 9.37 2.15 13.57
N GLY A 100 8.12 1.83 13.91
CA GLY A 100 7.44 2.47 15.03
C GLY A 100 5.94 2.21 15.06
N TYR A 101 5.25 2.90 15.97
CA TYR A 101 3.81 2.87 16.13
C TYR A 101 3.13 3.87 15.18
N GLY A 102 2.07 3.46 14.49
CA GLY A 102 1.37 4.28 13.49
C GLY A 102 -0.11 4.52 13.76
N ASP A 103 -0.61 4.26 14.97
CA ASP A 103 -2.00 4.54 15.37
C ASP A 103 -2.05 5.83 16.21
N ASP A 104 -1.94 6.95 15.50
CA ASP A 104 -1.87 8.31 16.06
C ASP A 104 -3.24 8.90 16.44
N ASP A 105 -4.32 8.12 16.25
CA ASP A 105 -5.66 8.48 16.71
C ASP A 105 -6.11 7.71 17.97
N SER A 106 -5.28 6.77 18.45
CA SER A 106 -5.57 5.97 19.64
C SER A 106 -5.68 6.83 20.90
N GLU A 107 -6.53 6.41 21.85
CA GLU A 107 -6.67 7.08 23.15
C GLU A 107 -5.37 6.99 23.96
N GLU A 108 -4.61 5.90 23.81
CA GLU A 108 -3.29 5.71 24.39
C GLU A 108 -2.29 6.75 23.87
N TYR A 109 -2.25 6.99 22.56
CA TYR A 109 -1.40 8.04 21.98
C TYR A 109 -1.78 9.43 22.51
N LYS A 110 -3.07 9.76 22.54
CA LYS A 110 -3.56 11.05 23.09
C LYS A 110 -3.15 11.22 24.55
N LEU A 111 -3.25 10.15 25.35
CA LEU A 111 -2.82 10.16 26.75
C LEU A 111 -1.31 10.38 26.87
N MET A 112 -0.51 9.67 26.09
CA MET A 112 0.95 9.83 26.05
C MET A 112 1.35 11.26 25.69
N LYS A 113 0.74 11.84 24.65
CA LYS A 113 0.99 13.22 24.21
C LYS A 113 0.63 14.24 25.29
N LYS A 114 -0.49 14.03 26.00
CA LYS A 114 -0.92 14.90 27.12
C LYS A 114 0.05 14.91 28.31
N THR A 115 0.91 13.88 28.45
CA THR A 115 1.91 13.86 29.52
C THR A 115 3.02 14.92 29.35
N GLY A 116 3.21 15.46 28.14
CA GLY A 116 4.29 16.40 27.83
C GLY A 116 5.70 15.80 27.94
N ARG A 117 5.83 14.47 27.87
CA ARG A 117 7.12 13.76 27.92
C ARG A 117 7.47 13.22 26.55
N ASP A 118 8.48 13.81 25.94
CA ASP A 118 8.93 13.49 24.58
C ASP A 118 9.35 12.03 24.42
N GLU A 119 9.85 11.38 25.49
CA GLU A 119 10.30 9.99 25.41
C GLU A 119 9.18 9.00 25.07
N TYR A 120 7.91 9.35 25.32
CA TYR A 120 6.79 8.53 24.85
C TYR A 120 6.57 8.64 23.34
N LEU A 121 6.97 9.76 22.73
CA LEU A 121 6.68 10.08 21.34
C LEU A 121 7.79 9.64 20.37
N GLU A 122 8.99 9.35 20.90
CA GLU A 122 10.22 9.02 20.15
C GLU A 122 10.05 7.98 19.02
N ASN A 123 9.21 6.96 19.23
CA ASN A 123 9.06 5.84 18.27
C ASN A 123 7.69 5.82 17.58
N PHE A 124 7.00 6.97 17.51
CA PHE A 124 5.79 7.13 16.71
C PHE A 124 6.14 7.55 15.28
N LYS A 125 5.62 6.81 14.29
CA LYS A 125 5.91 7.02 12.86
C LYS A 125 5.52 8.41 12.39
N THR A 126 4.46 9.01 12.95
CA THR A 126 4.00 10.36 12.61
C THR A 126 5.12 11.40 12.69
N PHE A 127 6.06 11.27 13.63
CA PHE A 127 7.20 12.18 13.74
C PHE A 127 8.32 11.82 12.76
N HIS A 128 8.57 10.54 12.51
CA HIS A 128 9.54 10.11 11.50
C HIS A 128 9.13 10.52 10.07
N TYR A 129 7.84 10.58 9.76
CA TYR A 129 7.37 11.10 8.46
C TYR A 129 7.68 12.60 8.26
N LEU A 130 8.04 13.34 9.32
CA LEU A 130 8.52 14.72 9.20
C LEU A 130 10.01 14.79 8.84
N GLU A 131 10.75 13.70 9.05
CA GLU A 131 12.20 13.60 8.83
C GLU A 131 12.54 13.12 7.41
N ASP A 132 11.59 12.48 6.71
CA ASP A 132 11.74 11.93 5.37
C ASP A 132 10.82 12.63 4.37
N ASN A 133 11.36 13.01 3.21
CA ASN A 133 10.60 13.62 2.12
C ASN A 133 9.66 12.63 1.42
N ASN A 134 9.86 11.32 1.53
CA ASN A 134 9.06 10.30 0.84
C ASN A 134 7.55 10.46 1.08
N TYR A 135 7.14 10.75 2.32
CA TYR A 135 5.74 11.00 2.65
C TYR A 135 5.22 12.26 1.97
N ARG A 136 5.95 13.38 2.10
CA ARG A 136 5.55 14.68 1.55
C ARG A 136 5.50 14.67 0.02
N GLU A 137 6.45 14.01 -0.63
CA GLU A 137 6.46 13.83 -2.08
C GLU A 137 5.24 13.05 -2.56
N LEU A 138 4.88 11.95 -1.88
CA LEU A 138 3.67 11.21 -2.20
C LEU A 138 2.43 12.08 -2.08
N ILE A 139 2.26 12.82 -0.98
CA ILE A 139 1.10 13.71 -0.80
C ILE A 139 1.04 14.75 -1.92
N SER A 140 2.17 15.40 -2.24
CA SER A 140 2.22 16.38 -3.33
C SER A 140 1.83 15.78 -4.69
N ILE A 141 2.16 14.52 -4.94
CA ILE A 141 1.76 13.83 -6.17
C ILE A 141 0.27 13.54 -6.15
N LEU A 142 -0.26 12.99 -5.05
CA LEU A 142 -1.69 12.70 -4.90
C LEU A 142 -2.54 13.99 -5.03
N GLU A 143 -2.05 15.12 -4.52
CA GLU A 143 -2.67 16.43 -4.68
C GLU A 143 -2.67 16.90 -6.14
N GLY A 144 -1.63 16.61 -6.91
CA GLY A 144 -1.53 16.94 -8.33
C GLY A 144 -2.30 16.02 -9.27
N LEU A 145 -2.71 14.83 -8.82
CA LEU A 145 -3.53 13.92 -9.63
C LEU A 145 -4.99 14.37 -9.63
N GLU A 146 -5.60 14.38 -10.82
CA GLU A 146 -7.04 14.63 -10.96
C GLU A 146 -7.83 13.34 -10.68
N ASN A 147 -7.52 12.27 -11.41
CA ASN A 147 -8.22 10.99 -11.31
C ASN A 147 -7.24 9.82 -11.39
N TYR A 148 -7.46 8.79 -10.57
CA TYR A 148 -6.66 7.58 -10.59
C TYR A 148 -7.44 6.37 -10.06
N GLU A 149 -6.82 5.20 -10.15
CA GLU A 149 -7.33 3.95 -9.59
C GLU A 149 -6.28 3.33 -8.68
N THR A 150 -6.72 2.70 -7.60
CA THR A 150 -5.83 2.13 -6.59
C THR A 150 -5.89 0.62 -6.62
N TYR A 151 -4.71 -0.02 -6.66
CA TYR A 151 -4.55 -1.47 -6.61
C TYR A 151 -3.92 -1.85 -5.29
N ILE A 152 -4.66 -2.55 -4.42
CA ILE A 152 -4.17 -2.90 -3.07
C ILE A 152 -3.57 -4.30 -3.07
N LEU A 153 -2.24 -4.35 -3.08
CA LEU A 153 -1.47 -5.60 -3.02
C LEU A 153 -0.98 -5.86 -1.59
N GLY A 154 -1.91 -6.17 -0.68
CA GLY A 154 -1.56 -6.45 0.71
C GLY A 154 -2.75 -6.64 1.64
N HIS A 155 -2.57 -7.46 2.67
CA HIS A 155 -3.65 -7.79 3.61
C HIS A 155 -3.57 -7.06 4.94
N SER A 156 -2.41 -6.45 5.24
CA SER A 156 -2.14 -5.71 6.48
C SER A 156 -2.68 -4.28 6.45
N LEU A 157 -3.70 -3.99 5.64
CA LEU A 157 -4.25 -2.64 5.44
C LEU A 157 -4.71 -2.01 6.77
N SER A 158 -5.24 -2.82 7.70
CA SER A 158 -5.69 -2.34 9.03
C SER A 158 -4.56 -1.90 9.96
N LEU A 159 -3.31 -2.27 9.66
CA LEU A 159 -2.11 -1.94 10.46
C LEU A 159 -1.31 -0.78 9.85
N THR A 160 -1.77 -0.28 8.70
CA THR A 160 -1.15 0.84 8.01
C THR A 160 -1.74 2.15 8.54
N ASP A 161 -0.96 3.23 8.43
CA ASP A 161 -1.40 4.58 8.75
C ASP A 161 -2.71 4.90 8.01
N LYS A 162 -3.78 5.11 8.78
CA LYS A 162 -5.13 5.33 8.24
C LYS A 162 -5.25 6.69 7.55
N THR A 163 -4.55 7.70 8.06
CA THR A 163 -4.53 9.05 7.50
C THR A 163 -3.93 9.00 6.11
N LEU A 164 -2.77 8.36 5.96
CA LEU A 164 -2.15 8.18 4.64
C LEU A 164 -3.02 7.36 3.69
N LEU A 165 -3.63 6.27 4.18
CA LEU A 165 -4.52 5.47 3.34
C LEU A 165 -5.77 6.24 2.92
N TYR A 166 -6.29 7.14 3.75
CA TYR A 166 -7.40 8.00 3.38
C TYR A 166 -7.01 8.94 2.23
N GLU A 167 -5.83 9.54 2.27
CA GLU A 167 -5.30 10.37 1.18
C GLU A 167 -5.14 9.58 -0.14
N ILE A 168 -4.60 8.35 -0.06
CA ILE A 168 -4.44 7.44 -1.22
C ILE A 168 -5.78 6.93 -1.75
N LEU A 169 -6.80 6.83 -0.91
CA LEU A 169 -8.12 6.32 -1.29
C LEU A 169 -9.14 7.46 -1.43
N SER A 170 -8.66 8.70 -1.62
CA SER A 170 -9.46 9.92 -1.55
C SER A 170 -10.80 9.79 -2.29
N PRO A 171 -11.93 10.06 -1.60
CA PRO A 171 -13.26 10.01 -2.18
C PRO A 171 -13.45 10.82 -3.47
N GLU A 172 -12.67 11.88 -3.66
CA GLU A 172 -12.83 12.79 -4.79
C GLU A 172 -12.04 12.35 -6.03
N LYS A 173 -10.92 11.66 -5.85
CA LYS A 173 -9.94 11.39 -6.93
C LYS A 173 -9.78 9.91 -7.30
N CYS A 174 -9.97 9.00 -6.34
CA CYS A 174 -9.78 7.56 -6.54
C CYS A 174 -11.06 6.92 -7.10
N TYR A 175 -11.16 6.67 -8.41
CA TYR A 175 -12.39 6.15 -9.01
C TYR A 175 -12.69 4.70 -8.62
N ASN A 176 -11.68 3.84 -8.70
CA ASN A 176 -11.83 2.41 -8.42
C ASN A 176 -10.75 1.93 -7.45
N ILE A 177 -11.17 1.07 -6.52
CA ILE A 177 -10.30 0.35 -5.60
C ILE A 177 -10.35 -1.13 -5.96
N HIS A 178 -9.21 -1.63 -6.42
CA HIS A 178 -9.03 -2.99 -6.89
C HIS A 178 -8.45 -3.85 -5.77
N LEU A 179 -9.23 -4.85 -5.36
CA LEU A 179 -8.85 -5.88 -4.38
C LEU A 179 -8.62 -7.23 -5.06
N PHE A 180 -7.83 -8.08 -4.40
CA PHE A 180 -7.39 -9.35 -4.98
C PHE A 180 -7.50 -10.53 -4.01
N TYR A 181 -7.88 -11.68 -4.54
CA TYR A 181 -7.85 -12.94 -3.80
C TYR A 181 -6.43 -13.47 -3.62
N ARG A 182 -6.22 -14.17 -2.51
CA ARG A 182 -4.97 -14.89 -2.21
C ARG A 182 -4.95 -16.26 -2.84
N LEU A 183 -3.84 -16.58 -3.50
CA LEU A 183 -3.60 -17.93 -4.04
C LEU A 183 -3.08 -18.93 -3.00
N ASP A 184 -2.44 -18.48 -1.94
CA ASP A 184 -1.87 -19.35 -0.91
C ASP A 184 -2.93 -19.90 0.08
N ILE A 185 -4.16 -19.39 0.00
CA ILE A 185 -5.30 -19.94 0.73
C ILE A 185 -5.96 -20.99 -0.16
N SER A 186 -6.04 -22.24 0.27
CA SER A 186 -6.67 -23.31 -0.53
C SER A 186 -8.20 -23.36 -0.40
N ASN A 187 -8.74 -22.95 0.75
CA ASN A 187 -10.17 -23.02 1.04
C ASN A 187 -10.90 -21.77 0.52
N GLU A 188 -11.90 -21.96 -0.35
CA GLU A 188 -12.66 -20.88 -1.00
C GLU A 188 -13.45 -20.02 -0.01
N ASP A 189 -14.08 -20.60 1.01
CA ASP A 189 -14.78 -19.81 2.05
C ASP A 189 -13.83 -18.91 2.82
N LYS A 190 -12.61 -19.41 3.10
CA LYS A 190 -11.56 -18.65 3.75
C LYS A 190 -11.06 -17.53 2.84
N LYS A 191 -10.85 -17.79 1.53
CA LYS A 191 -10.51 -16.74 0.55
C LYS A 191 -11.56 -15.63 0.54
N ARG A 192 -12.84 -15.99 0.44
CA ARG A 192 -13.98 -15.07 0.46
C ARG A 192 -14.05 -14.28 1.77
N ARG A 193 -13.69 -14.89 2.90
CA ARG A 193 -13.62 -14.20 4.19
C ARG A 193 -12.47 -13.19 4.25
N GLU A 194 -11.30 -13.52 3.73
CA GLU A 194 -10.15 -12.61 3.76
C GLU A 194 -10.36 -11.40 2.85
N ILE A 195 -10.89 -11.56 1.64
CA ILE A 195 -11.21 -10.41 0.79
C ILE A 195 -12.30 -9.53 1.43
N LYS A 196 -13.32 -10.13 2.07
CA LYS A 196 -14.34 -9.38 2.83
C LYS A 196 -13.72 -8.54 3.95
N LYS A 197 -12.69 -9.05 4.65
CA LYS A 197 -11.97 -8.28 5.66
C LYS A 197 -11.29 -7.05 5.07
N LEU A 198 -10.76 -7.13 3.85
CA LEU A 198 -10.19 -5.97 3.16
C LEU A 198 -11.27 -4.91 2.87
N HIS A 199 -12.44 -5.32 2.39
CA HIS A 199 -13.57 -4.39 2.22
C HIS A 199 -13.98 -3.73 3.54
N PHE A 200 -14.02 -4.48 4.65
CA PHE A 200 -14.30 -3.90 5.97
C PHE A 200 -13.24 -2.88 6.38
N ASN A 201 -11.97 -3.12 6.08
CA ASN A 201 -10.90 -2.16 6.38
C ASN A 201 -11.02 -0.89 5.52
N ILE A 202 -11.34 -1.02 4.23
CA ILE A 202 -11.56 0.14 3.35
C ILE A 202 -12.74 0.98 3.84
N SER A 203 -13.87 0.35 4.19
CA SER A 203 -15.03 1.06 4.74
C SER A 203 -14.66 1.88 5.99
N ARG A 204 -13.84 1.32 6.89
CA ARG A 204 -13.32 2.04 8.07
C ARG A 204 -12.39 3.20 7.72
N ILE A 205 -11.63 3.11 6.63
CA ILE A 205 -10.71 4.18 6.21
C ILE A 205 -11.52 5.32 5.57
N LEU A 206 -12.45 5.01 4.67
CA LEU A 206 -13.19 6.01 3.91
C LEU A 206 -14.22 6.77 4.76
N ASN A 207 -14.50 6.34 5.98
CA ASN A 207 -15.46 6.95 6.92
C ASN A 207 -16.90 7.13 6.39
N ASN A 208 -17.18 6.66 5.16
CA ASN A 208 -18.45 6.74 4.47
C ASN A 208 -18.71 5.46 3.66
N ASP A 209 -19.77 4.74 4.03
CA ASP A 209 -20.15 3.50 3.37
C ASP A 209 -20.61 3.69 1.92
N ASN A 210 -21.12 4.87 1.56
CA ASN A 210 -21.53 5.17 0.19
C ASN A 210 -20.32 5.22 -0.74
N ASP A 211 -19.25 5.90 -0.32
CA ASP A 211 -18.02 6.03 -1.11
C ASP A 211 -17.34 4.66 -1.24
N SER A 212 -17.34 3.88 -0.15
CA SER A 212 -16.88 2.49 -0.17
C SER A 212 -17.65 1.62 -1.18
N ARG A 213 -18.97 1.74 -1.27
CA ARG A 213 -19.79 0.93 -2.21
C ARG A 213 -19.60 1.33 -3.66
N LYS A 214 -19.39 2.62 -3.94
CA LYS A 214 -19.23 3.12 -5.31
C LYS A 214 -17.86 2.80 -5.89
N LYS A 215 -16.82 2.78 -5.05
CA LYS A 215 -15.42 2.66 -5.51
C LYS A 215 -14.87 1.25 -5.47
N ASN A 216 -15.38 0.40 -4.57
CA ASN A 216 -14.90 -0.97 -4.48
C ASN A 216 -15.52 -1.83 -5.58
N ASN A 217 -14.67 -2.58 -6.29
CA ASN A 217 -15.17 -3.65 -7.15
C ASN A 217 -15.95 -4.68 -6.32
N THR A 218 -16.90 -5.35 -6.95
CA THR A 218 -17.57 -6.47 -6.29
C THR A 218 -16.57 -7.60 -6.03
N ILE A 219 -16.85 -8.36 -4.97
CA ILE A 219 -16.06 -9.53 -4.57
C ILE A 219 -15.97 -10.58 -5.70
N GLU A 220 -16.97 -10.62 -6.58
CA GLU A 220 -17.05 -11.54 -7.72
C GLU A 220 -16.20 -11.07 -8.90
N LEU A 221 -16.03 -9.75 -9.07
CA LEU A 221 -15.17 -9.14 -10.07
C LEU A 221 -13.71 -8.95 -9.61
N SER A 222 -13.36 -9.50 -8.44
CA SER A 222 -12.01 -9.43 -7.90
C SER A 222 -11.19 -10.63 -8.39
N PRO A 223 -10.13 -10.43 -9.20
CA PRO A 223 -9.25 -11.53 -9.62
C PRO A 223 -8.25 -11.89 -8.51
N HIS A 224 -7.38 -12.86 -8.75
CA HIS A 224 -6.32 -13.24 -7.82
C HIS A 224 -5.05 -12.41 -8.00
N PHE A 225 -4.33 -12.24 -6.89
CA PHE A 225 -2.92 -11.89 -6.89
C PHE A 225 -2.16 -12.99 -6.14
N THR A 226 -1.16 -13.65 -6.74
CA THR A 226 -0.60 -13.41 -8.09
C THR A 226 -1.52 -13.89 -9.22
N TYR A 227 -1.20 -13.57 -10.48
CA TYR A 227 -2.05 -13.91 -11.63
C TYR A 227 -2.37 -15.41 -11.72
N LYS A 228 -3.63 -15.72 -12.04
CA LYS A 228 -4.11 -17.06 -12.31
C LYS A 228 -4.88 -17.07 -13.64
N GLN A 229 -4.54 -18.01 -14.53
CA GLN A 229 -5.12 -18.06 -15.88
C GLN A 229 -6.64 -18.22 -15.91
N SER A 230 -7.23 -18.86 -14.89
CA SER A 230 -8.69 -18.96 -14.75
C SER A 230 -9.39 -17.62 -14.60
N ASP A 231 -8.67 -16.56 -14.26
CA ASP A 231 -9.24 -15.25 -13.97
C ASP A 231 -9.35 -14.38 -15.23
N ASN A 232 -8.95 -14.87 -16.42
CA ASN A 232 -9.04 -14.10 -17.66
C ASN A 232 -10.45 -13.58 -17.92
N ASN A 233 -11.49 -14.40 -17.67
CA ASN A 233 -12.87 -13.97 -17.84
C ASN A 233 -13.25 -12.90 -16.80
N ILE A 234 -12.85 -13.06 -15.54
CA ILE A 234 -13.10 -12.07 -14.47
C ILE A 234 -12.43 -10.72 -14.81
N ILE A 235 -11.21 -10.76 -15.34
CA ILE A 235 -10.47 -9.57 -15.77
C ILE A 235 -11.20 -8.88 -16.93
N GLN A 236 -11.70 -9.64 -17.91
CA GLN A 236 -12.46 -9.09 -19.03
C GLN A 236 -13.80 -8.51 -18.56
N ASP A 237 -14.60 -9.28 -17.82
CA ASP A 237 -15.90 -8.85 -17.28
C ASP A 237 -15.76 -7.56 -16.47
N LYS A 238 -14.69 -7.45 -15.68
CA LYS A 238 -14.36 -6.25 -14.93
C LYS A 238 -14.08 -5.05 -15.85
N VAL A 239 -13.35 -5.24 -16.95
CA VAL A 239 -13.09 -4.17 -17.93
C VAL A 239 -14.40 -3.69 -18.54
N ASP A 240 -15.25 -4.62 -18.95
CA ASP A 240 -16.53 -4.33 -19.60
C ASP A 240 -17.47 -3.58 -18.63
N VAL A 241 -17.55 -4.03 -17.37
CA VAL A 241 -18.39 -3.40 -16.34
C VAL A 241 -17.87 -2.02 -15.95
N ILE A 242 -16.56 -1.86 -15.73
CA ILE A 242 -16.01 -0.61 -15.17
C ILE A 242 -15.81 0.46 -16.26
N TYR A 243 -15.33 0.07 -17.44
CA TYR A 243 -14.88 1.03 -18.45
C TYR A 243 -15.79 1.09 -19.69
N GLU A 244 -16.43 -0.01 -20.09
CA GLU A 244 -17.25 -0.03 -21.31
C GLU A 244 -18.73 0.28 -21.02
N SER A 245 -19.27 -0.18 -19.89
CA SER A 245 -20.65 0.12 -19.49
C SER A 245 -20.85 1.58 -19.02
N GLY A 246 -19.74 2.31 -18.80
CA GLY A 246 -19.68 3.73 -18.48
C GLY A 246 -19.42 4.66 -19.67
N ALA A 247 -19.31 4.13 -20.90
CA ALA A 247 -19.27 4.94 -22.12
C ALA A 247 -20.67 5.48 -22.47
N VAL A 248 -21.24 6.27 -21.56
CA VAL A 248 -22.32 7.21 -21.82
C VAL A 248 -21.81 8.58 -21.38
N ASP A 249 -21.33 9.32 -22.38
CA ASP A 249 -21.09 10.77 -22.44
C ASP A 249 -20.80 11.52 -21.13
N TYR A 250 -19.55 11.96 -20.96
CA TYR A 250 -19.21 13.29 -20.43
C TYR A 250 -17.96 13.83 -21.14
#